data_AF-L7XAU6-F1
#
_entry.id   AF-L7XAU6-F1
#
_cell.length_a   1.000
_cell.length_b   1.000
_cell.length_c   1.000
_cell.angle_alpha   90.00
_cell.angle_beta   90.00
_cell.angle_gamma   90.00
#
_symmetry.space_group_name_H-M   'P 1'
#
loop_
_entity.id
_entity.type
_entity.pdbx_description
1 polymer ?
#
loop_
_entity_poly.entity_id
_entity_poly.type
_entity_poly.pdbx_seq_one_letter_code
_entity_poly.pdbx_strand_id
1 'polypeptide(L)'
;FIKTHPKSENLYVDTPLNTDAEISSSVAVFKIKDLANEKPTYKVLPIGQWSGISEGARRVVQGEFNKDGTEIWFSVWNNKAQDSAIVVVDDKTLQLKTVIKDRRLVTPTGKFN
;
A
#
# COMPACT_ATOMS: atom_id res chain seq x y z
N PHE A 1 -2.83 -8.84 -2.81
CA PHE A 1 -4.21 -8.35 -2.99
C PHE A 1 -4.25 -7.36 -4.13
N ILE A 2 -5.43 -7.25 -4.73
CA ILE A 2 -5.78 -6.22 -5.69
C ILE A 2 -6.93 -5.39 -5.11
N LYS A 3 -6.91 -4.07 -5.29
CA LYS A 3 -7.93 -3.17 -4.73
C LYS A 3 -8.23 -2.00 -5.67
N THR A 4 -9.49 -1.61 -5.72
CA THR A 4 -9.97 -0.34 -6.30
C THR A 4 -11.25 0.10 -5.55
N HIS A 5 -11.82 1.23 -5.95
CA HIS A 5 -13.06 1.78 -5.41
C HIS A 5 -13.86 2.45 -6.55
N PRO A 6 -15.21 2.46 -6.54
CA PRO A 6 -16.01 3.06 -7.62
C PRO A 6 -15.71 4.53 -7.95
N LYS A 7 -15.13 5.28 -7.01
CA LYS A 7 -14.71 6.68 -7.18
C LYS A 7 -13.23 6.85 -7.53
N SER A 8 -12.45 5.77 -7.53
CA SER A 8 -11.04 5.76 -7.86
C SER A 8 -10.85 5.46 -9.34
N GLU A 9 -9.87 6.11 -9.95
CA GLU A 9 -9.40 5.78 -11.30
C GLU A 9 -8.25 4.76 -11.28
N ASN A 10 -7.88 4.28 -10.10
CA ASN A 10 -6.66 3.52 -9.88
C ASN A 10 -6.96 2.08 -9.46
N LEU A 11 -6.10 1.17 -9.91
CA LEU A 11 -6.07 -0.23 -9.50
C LEU A 11 -4.74 -0.51 -8.81
N TYR A 12 -4.81 -0.88 -7.53
CA TYR A 12 -3.65 -1.12 -6.67
C TYR A 12 -3.36 -2.61 -6.55
N VAL A 13 -2.10 -3.00 -6.72
CA VAL A 13 -1.64 -4.39 -6.61
C VAL A 13 -0.44 -4.44 -5.68
N ASP A 14 -0.56 -5.18 -4.58
CA ASP A 14 0.55 -5.48 -3.68
C ASP A 14 1.22 -6.83 -4.03
N THR A 15 2.44 -7.03 -3.54
CA THR A 15 3.25 -8.23 -3.77
C THR A 15 3.94 -8.73 -2.49
N PRO A 16 3.23 -8.87 -1.36
CA PRO A 16 3.80 -9.07 -0.02
C PRO A 16 4.71 -10.28 0.09
N LEU A 17 4.51 -11.31 -0.73
CA LEU A 17 5.28 -12.56 -0.70
C LEU A 17 6.42 -12.61 -1.74
N ASN A 18 6.67 -11.52 -2.46
CA ASN A 18 7.83 -11.44 -3.34
C ASN A 18 9.13 -11.60 -2.50
N THR A 19 10.12 -12.25 -3.08
CA THR A 19 11.44 -12.49 -2.45
C THR A 19 12.31 -11.25 -2.47
N ASP A 20 12.09 -10.35 -3.43
CA ASP A 20 12.75 -9.06 -3.50
C ASP A 20 12.13 -8.08 -2.48
N ALA A 21 13.00 -7.44 -1.69
CA ALA A 21 12.58 -6.55 -0.61
C ALA A 21 11.97 -5.24 -1.12
N GLU A 22 12.46 -4.68 -2.22
CA GLU A 22 11.90 -3.45 -2.81
C GLU A 22 10.54 -3.73 -3.43
N ILE A 23 10.39 -4.88 -4.09
CA ILE A 23 9.10 -5.28 -4.67
C ILE A 23 8.08 -5.57 -3.57
N SER A 24 8.42 -6.41 -2.58
CA SER A 24 7.50 -6.77 -1.50
C SER A 24 7.14 -5.62 -0.56
N SER A 25 7.90 -4.52 -0.59
CA SER A 25 7.64 -3.29 0.17
C SER A 25 7.06 -2.14 -0.66
N SER A 26 6.61 -2.42 -1.88
CA SER A 26 5.98 -1.44 -2.77
C SER A 26 4.60 -1.88 -3.27
N VAL A 27 3.90 -0.96 -3.93
CA VAL A 27 2.59 -1.21 -4.56
C VAL A 27 2.62 -0.71 -5.99
N ALA A 28 2.18 -1.55 -6.92
CA ALA A 28 1.95 -1.15 -8.31
C ALA A 28 0.57 -0.53 -8.45
N VAL A 29 0.49 0.58 -9.17
CA VAL A 29 -0.76 1.33 -9.39
C VAL A 29 -0.97 1.53 -10.89
N PHE A 30 -2.04 0.95 -11.39
CA PHE A 30 -2.47 1.12 -12.77
C PHE A 30 -3.59 2.15 -12.84
N LYS A 31 -3.67 2.86 -13.95
CA LYS A 31 -4.87 3.63 -14.31
C LYS A 31 -5.86 2.71 -15.00
N ILE A 32 -7.09 2.64 -14.47
CA ILE A 32 -8.12 1.70 -14.94
C ILE A 32 -8.42 1.91 -16.41
N LYS A 33 -8.52 3.17 -16.85
CA LYS A 33 -8.78 3.53 -18.25
C LYS A 33 -7.71 3.02 -19.24
N ASP A 34 -6.49 2.77 -18.75
CA ASP A 34 -5.34 2.38 -19.57
C ASP A 34 -5.13 0.86 -19.57
N LEU A 35 -5.94 0.09 -18.82
CA LEU A 35 -5.80 -1.37 -18.69
C LEU A 35 -6.09 -2.14 -19.99
N ALA A 36 -6.89 -1.56 -20.90
CA ALA A 36 -7.22 -2.17 -22.19
C ALA A 36 -6.10 -2.02 -23.24
N ASN A 37 -5.06 -1.24 -22.94
CA ASN A 37 -3.90 -1.12 -23.81
C ASN A 37 -3.15 -2.46 -23.89
N GLU A 38 -2.50 -2.74 -25.02
CA GLU A 38 -1.74 -3.99 -25.23
C GLU A 38 -0.71 -4.24 -24.12
N LYS A 39 -0.09 -3.16 -23.61
CA LYS A 39 0.88 -3.19 -22.50
C LYS A 39 0.57 -2.05 -21.52
N PRO A 40 -0.31 -2.26 -20.52
CA PRO A 40 -0.61 -1.22 -19.56
C PRO A 40 0.62 -0.95 -18.69
N THR A 41 0.88 0.33 -18.44
CA THR A 41 1.96 0.77 -17.55
C THR A 41 1.42 1.00 -16.14
N TYR A 42 2.32 0.94 -15.16
CA TYR A 42 1.99 1.20 -13.76
C TYR A 42 2.99 2.16 -13.13
N LYS A 43 2.54 2.88 -12.11
CA LYS A 43 3.38 3.63 -11.18
C LYS A 43 3.72 2.74 -9.99
N VAL A 44 4.94 2.84 -9.48
CA VAL A 44 5.34 2.19 -8.22
C VAL A 44 5.25 3.19 -7.08
N LEU A 45 4.54 2.84 -6.02
CA LEU A 45 4.52 3.59 -4.76
C LEU A 45 5.44 2.91 -3.75
N PRO A 46 6.47 3.60 -3.22
CA PRO A 46 7.42 3.02 -2.27
C PRO A 46 6.85 3.06 -0.85
N ILE A 47 5.76 2.32 -0.62
CA ILE A 47 4.97 2.36 0.63
C ILE A 47 5.82 2.03 1.86
N GLY A 48 6.67 0.99 1.78
CA GLY A 48 7.59 0.63 2.85
C GLY A 48 8.58 1.76 3.17
N GLN A 49 9.08 2.47 2.17
CA GLN A 49 9.93 3.64 2.36
C GLN A 49 9.16 4.81 3.00
N TRP A 50 7.95 5.10 2.52
CA TRP A 50 7.10 6.16 3.06
C TRP A 50 6.73 5.96 4.53
N SER A 51 6.74 4.71 5.02
CA SER A 51 6.57 4.45 6.45
C SER A 51 7.70 5.04 7.32
N GLY A 52 8.87 5.33 6.75
CA GLY A 52 10.05 5.77 7.50
C GLY A 52 10.63 4.69 8.42
N ILE A 53 10.34 3.41 8.17
CA ILE A 53 10.95 2.27 8.87
C ILE A 53 12.11 1.76 8.01
N SER A 54 13.32 1.71 8.56
CA SER A 54 14.52 1.23 7.86
C SER A 54 14.78 -0.26 8.06
N GLU A 55 14.28 -0.85 9.15
CA GLU A 55 14.57 -2.22 9.54
C GLU A 55 13.45 -3.22 9.20
N GLY A 56 13.83 -4.48 9.06
CA GLY A 56 12.90 -5.59 8.83
C GLY A 56 12.46 -5.74 7.37
N ALA A 57 11.59 -6.74 7.16
CA ALA A 57 11.11 -7.10 5.83
C ALA A 57 10.14 -6.07 5.24
N ARG A 58 9.40 -5.34 6.09
CA ARG A 58 8.49 -4.23 5.73
C ARG A 58 7.53 -4.61 4.59
N ARG A 59 6.99 -5.83 4.65
CA ARG A 59 6.11 -6.37 3.59
C ARG A 59 4.82 -5.56 3.55
N VAL A 60 4.48 -5.04 2.38
CA VAL A 60 3.29 -4.22 2.20
C VAL A 60 2.13 -5.10 1.83
N VAL A 61 1.06 -5.02 2.62
CA VAL A 61 -0.08 -5.94 2.47
C VAL A 61 -1.42 -5.22 2.60
N GLN A 62 -2.30 -5.60 1.67
CA GLN A 62 -3.72 -5.31 1.59
C GLN A 62 -4.04 -3.82 1.57
N GLY A 63 -4.42 -3.30 0.40
CA GLY A 63 -5.03 -1.98 0.30
C GLY A 63 -6.47 -1.98 0.80
N GLU A 64 -6.84 -1.00 1.61
CA GLU A 64 -8.23 -0.79 2.06
C GLU A 64 -8.61 0.69 1.93
N PHE A 65 -9.76 0.97 1.31
CA PHE A 65 -10.22 2.34 1.13
C PHE A 65 -10.98 2.85 2.36
N ASN A 66 -10.97 4.17 2.56
CA ASN A 66 -11.94 4.81 3.43
C ASN A 66 -13.35 4.81 2.77
N LYS A 67 -14.38 5.13 3.56
CA LYS A 67 -15.78 5.15 3.12
C LYS A 67 -16.01 6.01 1.86
N ASP A 68 -15.32 7.13 1.78
CA ASP A 68 -15.49 8.07 0.67
C ASP A 68 -14.72 7.69 -0.59
N GLY A 69 -13.82 6.70 -0.50
CA GLY A 69 -13.00 6.24 -1.63
C GLY A 69 -11.91 7.22 -2.04
N THR A 70 -11.52 8.15 -1.17
CA THR A 70 -10.54 9.20 -1.44
C THR A 70 -9.15 8.85 -0.94
N GLU A 71 -9.05 7.88 -0.03
CA GLU A 71 -7.81 7.44 0.59
C GLU A 71 -7.73 5.92 0.56
N ILE A 72 -6.53 5.39 0.35
CA ILE A 72 -6.24 3.96 0.44
C ILE A 72 -5.11 3.70 1.43
N TRP A 73 -5.31 2.69 2.28
CA TRP A 73 -4.50 2.40 3.45
C TRP A 73 -3.78 1.08 3.24
N PHE A 74 -2.47 1.04 3.55
CA PHE A 74 -1.63 -0.14 3.41
C PHE A 74 -0.94 -0.47 4.72
N SER A 75 -0.92 -1.74 5.11
CA SER A 75 -0.12 -2.18 6.25
C SER A 75 1.32 -2.39 5.81
N VAL A 76 2.27 -1.81 6.55
CA VAL A 76 3.68 -2.15 6.47
C VAL A 76 3.96 -3.15 7.59
N TRP A 77 3.96 -4.43 7.20
CA TRP A 77 3.97 -5.57 8.10
C TRP A 77 5.40 -6.06 8.35
N ASN A 78 5.81 -5.94 9.61
CA ASN A 78 7.05 -6.49 10.14
C ASN A 78 6.76 -7.55 11.21
N ASN A 79 7.81 -8.20 11.73
CA ASN A 79 7.66 -9.19 12.80
C ASN A 79 7.30 -8.52 14.14
N LYS A 80 6.93 -9.33 15.13
CA LYS A 80 6.46 -8.85 16.46
C LYS A 80 7.48 -7.97 17.21
N ALA A 81 8.77 -8.15 16.96
CA ALA A 81 9.84 -7.44 17.65
C ALA A 81 10.31 -6.17 16.90
N GLN A 82 9.72 -5.89 15.73
CA GLN A 82 10.11 -4.80 14.84
C GLN A 82 8.96 -3.81 14.66
N ASP A 83 9.32 -2.54 14.43
CA ASP A 83 8.35 -1.49 14.15
C ASP A 83 7.55 -1.79 12.88
N SER A 84 6.27 -1.45 12.93
CA SER A 84 5.31 -1.55 11.83
C SER A 84 4.55 -0.23 11.66
N ALA A 85 3.82 -0.07 10.56
CA ALA A 85 3.03 1.13 10.31
C ALA A 85 1.79 0.83 9.46
N ILE A 86 0.87 1.78 9.42
CA ILE A 86 -0.10 1.90 8.33
C ILE A 86 0.22 3.17 7.55
N VAL A 87 0.35 3.06 6.24
CA VAL A 87 0.57 4.18 5.34
C VAL A 87 -0.72 4.51 4.62
N VAL A 88 -1.14 5.76 4.69
CA VAL A 88 -2.32 6.28 4.00
C VAL A 88 -1.87 7.04 2.77
N VAL A 89 -2.46 6.72 1.63
CA VAL A 89 -2.19 7.32 0.33
C VAL A 89 -3.42 8.11 -0.11
N ASP A 90 -3.19 9.34 -0.58
CA ASP A 90 -4.22 10.12 -1.26
C ASP A 90 -4.44 9.53 -2.66
N ASP A 91 -5.63 8.97 -2.92
CA ASP A 91 -5.90 8.22 -4.15
C ASP A 91 -5.81 9.09 -5.40
N LYS A 92 -6.22 10.36 -5.29
CA LYS A 92 -6.25 11.28 -6.42
C LYS A 92 -4.84 11.65 -6.87
N THR A 93 -3.95 11.94 -5.93
CA THR A 93 -2.59 12.43 -6.21
C THR A 93 -1.55 11.33 -6.24
N LEU A 94 -1.85 10.14 -5.70
CA LEU A 94 -0.91 9.03 -5.49
C LEU A 94 0.30 9.48 -4.66
N GLN A 95 0.07 10.30 -3.65
CA GLN A 95 1.07 10.82 -2.72
C GLN A 95 0.81 10.32 -1.30
N LEU A 96 1.87 10.33 -0.50
CA LEU A 96 1.77 10.05 0.93
C LEU A 96 0.85 11.08 1.59
N LYS A 97 -0.21 10.59 2.24
CA LYS A 97 -1.12 11.44 3.02
C LYS A 97 -0.69 11.51 4.48
N THR A 98 -0.48 10.35 5.10
CA THR A 98 -0.03 10.24 6.49
C THR A 98 0.51 8.85 6.79
N VAL A 99 1.23 8.72 7.91
CA VAL A 99 1.74 7.46 8.45
C VAL A 99 1.23 7.29 9.87
N ILE A 100 0.57 6.18 10.15
CA ILE A 100 0.08 5.81 11.48
C ILE A 100 1.11 4.87 12.10
N LYS A 101 1.69 5.31 13.22
CA LYS A 101 2.60 4.54 14.08
C LYS A 101 2.12 4.60 15.51
N ASP A 102 2.18 3.49 16.22
CA ASP A 102 1.87 3.38 17.64
C ASP A 102 2.59 2.16 18.21
N ARG A 103 3.05 2.22 19.48
CA ARG A 103 3.68 1.06 20.14
C ARG A 103 2.73 -0.14 20.23
N ARG A 104 1.43 0.09 20.19
CA ARG A 104 0.37 -0.94 20.19
C ARG A 104 0.13 -1.53 18.81
N LEU A 105 0.60 -0.88 17.74
CA LEU A 105 0.42 -1.33 16.36
C LEU A 105 1.43 -2.43 16.00
N VAL A 106 1.29 -3.57 16.66
CA VAL A 106 2.17 -4.73 16.47
C VAL A 106 1.62 -5.60 15.34
N THR A 107 2.46 -5.88 14.34
CA THR A 107 2.15 -6.80 13.22
C THR A 107 0.80 -6.51 12.53
N PRO A 108 0.50 -5.26 12.09
CA PRO A 108 -0.74 -4.93 11.41
C PRO A 108 -0.82 -5.67 10.06
N THR A 109 -1.97 -6.27 9.77
CA THR A 109 -2.20 -7.04 8.52
C THR A 109 -3.51 -6.59 7.87
N GLY A 110 -4.62 -7.27 8.16
CA GLY A 110 -5.95 -6.94 7.63
C GLY A 110 -6.50 -5.62 8.19
N LYS A 111 -7.13 -4.84 7.31
CA LYS A 111 -7.82 -3.57 7.61
C LYS A 111 -9.21 -3.63 6.97
N PHE A 112 -10.25 -3.19 7.67
CA PHE A 112 -11.63 -3.25 7.20
C PHE A 112 -12.32 -1.93 7.52
N ASN A 113 -12.86 -1.26 6.51
CA ASN A 113 -13.62 -0.01 6.68
C ASN A 113 -15.11 -0.28 6.97
#